data_AF-A0A0N6W4S4-F1
#
_entry.id   AF-A0A0N6W4S4-F1
#
_cell.length_a   1.000
_cell.length_b   1.000
_cell.length_c   1.000
_cell.angle_alpha   90.00
_cell.angle_beta   90.00
_cell.angle_gamma   90.00
#
_symmetry.space_group_name_H-M   'P 1'
#
loop_
_entity.id
_entity.type
_entity.pdbx_description
1 polymer ?
#
loop_
_entity_poly.entity_id
_entity_poly.type
_entity_poly.pdbx_seq_one_letter_code
_entity_poly.pdbx_strand_id
1 'polypeptide(L)'
;MGHVHPSHLVELALGHTSGDADVGALRHAASCPRCGEELLRLTRVVTAARGAEASDLPVAPPERVWQRIALEVPKKTDGRPPLREHPAHGPADEKTRRCRRRWTDRVGQGLLGLALAAALLLRRWLIRARSGG
;
A
#
# COMPACT_ATOMS: atom_id res chain seq x y z
N MET A 1 2.22 -10.92 -19.71
CA MET A 1 2.08 -11.79 -18.51
C MET A 1 1.43 -10.97 -17.40
N GLY A 2 0.44 -11.53 -16.70
CA GLY A 2 -0.30 -10.83 -15.65
C GLY A 2 0.46 -10.76 -14.31
N HIS A 3 -0.02 -9.91 -13.41
CA HIS A 3 0.44 -9.87 -12.02
C HIS A 3 -0.23 -10.99 -11.21
N VAL A 4 0.42 -11.39 -10.11
CA VAL A 4 -0.20 -12.27 -9.10
C VAL A 4 -1.45 -11.58 -8.54
N HIS A 5 -2.52 -12.34 -8.34
CA HIS A 5 -3.76 -11.81 -7.80
C HIS A 5 -3.54 -11.28 -6.36
N PRO A 6 -4.11 -10.13 -5.96
CA PRO A 6 -3.88 -9.55 -4.64
C PRO A 6 -4.19 -10.49 -3.47
N SER A 7 -5.29 -11.24 -3.52
CA SER A 7 -5.63 -12.20 -2.46
C SER A 7 -4.60 -13.31 -2.33
N HIS A 8 -3.98 -13.73 -3.44
CA HIS A 8 -2.95 -14.75 -3.42
C HIS A 8 -1.67 -14.22 -2.75
N LEU A 9 -1.29 -12.95 -2.99
CA LEU A 9 -0.19 -12.30 -2.28
C LEU A 9 -0.44 -12.18 -0.77
N VAL A 10 -1.70 -12.03 -0.34
CA VAL A 10 -2.07 -12.04 1.08
C VAL A 10 -1.84 -13.42 1.69
N GLU A 11 -2.30 -14.49 1.04
CA GLU A 11 -2.07 -15.85 1.54
C GLU A 11 -0.57 -16.18 1.66
N LEU A 12 0.23 -15.76 0.66
CA LEU A 12 1.69 -15.88 0.73
C LEU A 12 2.28 -15.10 1.91
N ALA A 13 1.83 -13.87 2.16
CA ALA A 13 2.29 -13.06 3.29
C ALA A 13 1.89 -13.64 4.66
N LEU A 14 0.73 -14.30 4.73
CA LEU A 14 0.29 -15.04 5.92
C LEU A 14 1.09 -16.34 6.13
N GLY A 15 1.83 -16.79 5.12
CA GLY A 15 2.59 -18.05 5.16
C GLY A 15 1.73 -19.28 4.90
N HIS A 16 0.53 -19.13 4.31
CA HIS A 16 -0.33 -20.23 3.91
C HIS A 16 0.09 -20.82 2.56
N THR A 17 1.36 -21.22 2.45
CA THR A 17 1.89 -21.76 1.19
C THR A 17 1.65 -23.27 1.08
N SER A 18 0.96 -23.71 0.04
CA SER A 18 0.68 -25.11 -0.31
C SER A 18 0.80 -25.34 -1.82
N GLY A 19 2.03 -25.65 -2.27
CA GLY A 19 2.29 -26.27 -3.57
C GLY A 19 2.96 -25.37 -4.63
N ASP A 20 3.01 -25.88 -5.85
CA ASP A 20 3.81 -25.31 -6.94
C ASP A 20 3.34 -23.92 -7.40
N ALA A 21 2.05 -23.62 -7.24
CA ALA A 21 1.48 -22.32 -7.56
C ALA A 21 2.10 -21.20 -6.71
N ASP A 22 2.40 -21.48 -5.44
CA ASP A 22 3.01 -20.51 -4.53
C ASP A 22 4.48 -20.30 -4.83
N VAL A 23 5.21 -21.38 -5.14
CA VAL A 23 6.60 -21.30 -5.60
C VAL A 23 6.69 -20.46 -6.88
N GLY A 24 5.75 -20.65 -7.80
CA GLY A 24 5.63 -19.85 -9.03
C GLY A 24 5.34 -18.37 -8.74
N ALA A 25 4.40 -18.09 -7.84
CA ALA A 25 4.02 -16.73 -7.45
C ALA A 25 5.16 -15.99 -6.72
N LEU A 26 5.89 -16.67 -5.82
CA LEU A 26 7.08 -16.13 -5.15
C LEU A 26 8.21 -15.85 -6.15
N ARG A 27 8.45 -16.77 -7.10
CA ARG A 27 9.43 -16.56 -8.18
C ARG A 27 9.04 -15.35 -9.05
N HIS A 28 7.75 -15.21 -9.36
CA HIS A 28 7.26 -14.03 -10.08
C HIS A 28 7.51 -12.76 -9.27
N ALA A 29 7.17 -12.72 -7.99
CA ALA A 29 7.36 -11.57 -7.11
C ALA A 29 8.84 -11.16 -6.98
N ALA A 30 9.77 -12.11 -7.01
CA ALA A 30 11.21 -11.84 -7.03
C ALA A 30 11.68 -11.13 -8.31
N SER A 31 10.99 -11.36 -9.44
CA SER A 31 11.31 -10.75 -10.75
C SER A 31 10.46 -9.51 -11.11
N CYS A 32 9.32 -9.32 -10.44
CA CYS A 32 8.36 -8.26 -10.74
C CYS A 32 8.33 -7.21 -9.61
N PRO A 33 8.83 -5.97 -9.83
CA PRO A 33 8.89 -4.95 -8.80
C PRO A 33 7.54 -4.66 -8.13
N ARG A 34 6.45 -4.61 -8.91
CA ARG A 34 5.10 -4.35 -8.37
C ARG A 34 4.63 -5.45 -7.42
N CYS A 35 4.78 -6.71 -7.81
CA CYS A 35 4.36 -7.84 -6.96
C CYS A 35 5.28 -8.01 -5.75
N GLY A 36 6.58 -7.77 -5.92
CA GLY A 36 7.55 -7.78 -4.83
C GLY A 36 7.26 -6.69 -3.79
N GLU A 37 7.01 -5.45 -4.22
CA GLU A 37 6.65 -4.35 -3.32
C GLU A 37 5.36 -4.63 -2.55
N GLU A 38 4.34 -5.16 -3.23
CA GLU A 38 3.07 -5.48 -2.58
C GLU A 38 3.23 -6.59 -1.53
N LEU A 39 3.95 -7.67 -1.87
CA LEU A 39 4.25 -8.75 -0.94
C LEU A 39 5.05 -8.25 0.28
N LEU A 40 6.02 -7.35 0.07
CA LEU A 40 6.79 -6.73 1.16
C LEU A 40 5.91 -5.86 2.07
N ARG A 41 4.96 -5.11 1.51
CA ARG A 41 4.00 -4.32 2.32
C ARG A 41 3.12 -5.23 3.17
N LEU A 42 2.56 -6.28 2.57
CA LEU A 42 1.72 -7.25 3.27
C LEU A 42 2.51 -7.99 4.37
N THR A 43 3.73 -8.42 4.07
CA THR A 43 4.61 -9.10 5.04
C THR A 43 4.92 -8.21 6.24
N ARG A 44 5.15 -6.90 6.03
CA ARG A 44 5.36 -5.94 7.14
C ARG A 44 4.13 -5.82 8.03
N VAL A 45 2.93 -5.77 7.46
CA VAL A 45 1.68 -5.73 8.24
C VAL A 45 1.51 -7.01 9.05
N VAL A 46 1.71 -8.18 8.44
CA VAL A 46 1.62 -9.47 9.14
C VAL A 46 2.64 -9.57 10.26
N THR A 47 3.87 -9.12 10.03
CA THR A 47 4.94 -9.12 11.04
C THR A 47 4.59 -8.19 12.20
N ALA A 48 4.11 -6.98 11.92
CA ALA A 48 3.67 -6.04 12.95
C ALA A 48 2.50 -6.60 13.77
N ALA A 49 1.51 -7.19 13.12
CA ALA A 49 0.36 -7.79 13.80
C ALA A 49 0.75 -8.99 14.69
N ARG A 50 1.67 -9.85 14.22
CA ARG A 50 2.17 -10.99 15.01
C ARG A 50 3.06 -10.58 16.17
N GLY A 51 3.76 -9.45 16.04
CA GLY A 51 4.62 -8.90 17.08
C GLY A 51 3.90 -7.96 18.05
N ALA A 52 2.60 -7.72 17.89
CA ALA A 52 1.85 -6.84 18.76
C ALA A 52 1.70 -7.42 20.17
N GLU A 53 2.03 -6.62 21.18
CA GLU A 53 1.88 -6.98 22.58
C GLU A 53 0.59 -6.38 23.17
N ALA A 54 0.21 -6.82 24.38
CA ALA A 54 -0.96 -6.29 25.07
C ALA A 54 -0.88 -4.77 25.31
N SER A 55 0.32 -4.21 25.44
CA SER A 55 0.56 -2.76 25.55
C SER A 55 0.30 -1.98 24.27
N ASP A 56 0.37 -2.64 23.10
CA ASP A 56 0.08 -2.01 21.81
C ASP A 56 -1.43 -1.93 21.55
N LEU A 57 -2.23 -2.68 22.32
CA LEU A 57 -3.67 -2.66 22.20
C LEU A 57 -4.25 -1.37 22.80
N PRO A 58 -5.25 -0.76 22.16
CA PRO A 58 -5.93 0.38 22.73
C PRO A 58 -6.63 -0.02 24.03
N VAL A 59 -6.46 0.81 25.06
CA VAL A 59 -7.20 0.65 26.33
C VAL A 59 -8.66 1.00 26.09
N ALA A 60 -9.56 0.17 26.63
CA ALA A 60 -10.99 0.43 26.57
C ALA A 60 -11.31 1.82 27.18
N PRO A 61 -12.04 2.68 26.48
CA PRO A 61 -12.37 4.00 27.01
C PRO A 61 -13.30 3.85 28.23
N PRO A 62 -13.25 4.78 29.21
CA PRO A 62 -14.12 4.73 30.38
C PRO A 62 -15.61 4.81 30.02
N GLU A 63 -16.47 4.16 30.80
CA GLU A 63 -17.91 4.04 30.55
C GLU A 63 -18.61 5.39 30.28
N ARG A 64 -18.21 6.46 30.99
CA ARG A 64 -18.73 7.82 30.78
C ARG A 64 -18.60 8.32 29.34
N VAL A 65 -17.57 7.87 28.60
CA VAL A 65 -17.38 8.23 27.19
C VAL A 65 -18.47 7.60 26.35
N TRP A 66 -18.75 6.32 26.57
CA TRP A 66 -19.83 5.61 25.89
C TRP A 66 -21.21 6.17 26.23
N GLN A 67 -21.47 6.48 27.49
CA GLN A 67 -22.71 7.11 27.93
C GLN A 67 -22.94 8.45 27.21
N ARG A 68 -21.91 9.29 27.09
CA ARG A 68 -22.01 10.55 26.37
C ARG A 68 -22.29 10.35 24.88
N ILE A 69 -21.57 9.43 24.22
CA ILE A 69 -21.82 9.08 22.82
C ILE A 69 -23.27 8.62 22.62
N ALA A 70 -23.79 7.78 23.53
CA ALA A 70 -25.16 7.28 23.46
C ALA A 70 -26.23 8.37 23.62
N LEU A 71 -25.92 9.48 24.31
CA LEU A 71 -26.80 10.64 24.45
C LEU A 71 -26.73 11.57 23.23
N GLU A 72 -25.55 11.70 22.62
CA GLU A 72 -25.30 12.62 21.50
C GLU A 72 -25.69 12.02 20.14
N VAL A 73 -25.64 10.69 19.98
CA VAL A 73 -26.06 10.02 18.75
C VAL A 73 -27.58 10.00 18.69
N PRO A 74 -28.22 10.62 17.66
CA PRO A 74 -29.65 10.58 17.50
C PRO A 74 -30.13 9.13 17.44
N LYS A 75 -31.00 8.73 18.37
CA LYS A 75 -31.69 7.45 18.28
C LYS A 75 -32.53 7.50 17.01
N LYS A 76 -32.15 6.71 16.02
CA LYS A 76 -32.99 6.49 14.85
C LYS A 76 -34.25 5.79 15.34
N THR A 77 -35.32 6.56 15.51
CA THR A 77 -36.67 6.04 15.74
C THR A 77 -36.96 4.99 14.66
N ASP A 78 -37.66 3.90 14.99
CA ASP A 78 -38.01 2.75 14.12
C ASP A 78 -38.84 3.07 12.86
N GLY A 79 -38.81 4.31 12.38
CA GLY A 79 -39.01 4.59 10.98
C GLY A 79 -37.88 3.95 10.19
N ARG A 80 -38.17 2.78 9.61
CA ARG A 80 -37.37 2.14 8.56
C ARG A 80 -36.76 3.26 7.71
N PRO A 81 -35.42 3.39 7.65
CA PRO A 81 -34.83 4.37 6.75
C PRO A 81 -35.40 4.10 5.36
N PRO A 82 -35.79 5.13 4.59
CA PRO A 82 -36.02 4.91 3.17
C PRO A 82 -34.76 4.22 2.68
N LEU A 83 -34.95 3.05 2.04
CA LEU A 83 -33.87 2.34 1.38
C LEU A 83 -33.29 3.40 0.45
N ARG A 84 -32.15 3.99 0.82
CA ARG A 84 -31.44 4.85 -0.12
C ARG A 84 -31.03 3.87 -1.19
N GLU A 85 -31.71 3.94 -2.32
CA GLU A 85 -31.20 3.41 -3.57
C GLU A 85 -29.84 4.06 -3.71
N HIS A 86 -28.80 3.33 -3.28
CA HIS A 86 -27.45 3.67 -3.65
C HIS A 86 -27.50 3.69 -5.17
N PRO A 87 -27.17 4.82 -5.82
CA PRO A 87 -27.01 4.81 -7.26
C PRO A 87 -26.02 3.69 -7.53
N ALA A 88 -26.48 2.64 -8.24
CA ALA A 88 -25.64 1.56 -8.69
C ALA A 88 -24.38 2.22 -9.25
N HIS A 89 -23.22 1.85 -8.71
CA HIS A 89 -21.93 2.46 -8.99
C HIS A 89 -21.84 2.93 -10.44
N GLY A 90 -22.11 4.22 -10.67
CA GLY A 90 -21.79 4.86 -11.93
C GLY A 90 -20.29 4.77 -12.11
N PRO A 91 -19.79 4.53 -13.34
CA PRO A 91 -18.39 4.22 -13.56
C PRO A 91 -17.52 5.32 -12.94
N ALA A 92 -16.64 4.89 -12.04
CA ALA A 92 -15.74 5.72 -11.25
C ALA A 92 -14.60 6.33 -12.10
N ASP A 93 -14.90 6.84 -13.30
CA ASP A 93 -13.91 7.32 -14.27
C ASP A 93 -13.89 8.86 -14.42
N GLU A 94 -14.93 9.58 -13.97
CA GLU A 94 -15.02 11.03 -14.16
C GLU A 94 -14.21 11.83 -13.11
N LYS A 95 -14.28 11.43 -11.82
CA LYS A 95 -13.65 12.19 -10.71
C LYS A 95 -12.13 12.02 -10.65
N THR A 96 -11.61 10.90 -11.13
CA THR A 96 -10.17 10.58 -11.17
C THR A 96 -9.40 11.44 -12.17
N ARG A 97 -10.07 11.95 -13.21
CA ARG A 97 -9.44 12.84 -14.21
C ARG A 97 -9.18 14.25 -13.68
N ARG A 98 -10.04 14.76 -12.79
CA ARG A 98 -9.89 16.13 -12.27
C ARG A 98 -8.78 16.26 -11.21
N CYS A 99 -8.51 15.21 -10.44
CA CYS A 99 -7.42 15.21 -9.46
C CYS A 99 -6.04 15.07 -10.12
N ARG A 100 -5.94 14.34 -11.25
CA ARG A 100 -4.66 14.08 -11.93
C ARG A 100 -4.07 15.32 -12.63
N ARG A 101 -4.89 16.29 -13.06
CA ARG A 101 -4.39 17.50 -13.74
C ARG A 101 -3.75 18.53 -12.81
N ARG A 102 -4.04 18.50 -11.50
CA ARG A 102 -3.57 19.55 -10.58
C ARG A 102 -2.18 19.30 -9.99
N TRP A 103 -1.60 18.12 -10.19
CA TRP A 103 -0.34 17.72 -9.52
C TRP A 103 0.90 17.79 -10.40
N THR A 104 0.74 18.01 -11.70
CA THR A 104 1.88 18.05 -12.65
C THR A 104 2.58 19.40 -12.72
N ASP A 105 2.06 20.45 -12.09
CA ASP A 105 2.63 21.81 -12.18
C ASP A 105 3.67 22.13 -11.09
N ARG A 106 4.12 21.15 -10.29
CA ARG A 106 5.04 21.39 -9.16
C ARG A 106 6.30 20.53 -9.11
N VAL A 107 6.69 19.86 -10.20
CA VAL A 107 7.93 19.07 -10.26
C VAL A 107 8.84 19.56 -11.38
N GLY A 108 9.09 20.87 -11.41
CA GLY A 108 9.99 21.51 -12.37
C GLY A 108 11.12 22.25 -11.66
N GLN A 109 11.97 21.58 -10.86
CA GLN A 109 13.24 22.18 -10.39
C GLN A 109 14.27 21.25 -9.72
N GLY A 110 14.20 19.91 -9.88
CA GLY A 110 15.12 18.97 -9.20
C GLY A 110 16.04 18.12 -10.09
N LEU A 111 15.80 18.04 -11.41
CA LEU A 111 16.42 17.01 -12.27
C LEU A 111 17.83 17.33 -12.79
N LEU A 112 18.36 18.53 -12.53
CA LEU A 112 19.72 18.89 -12.98
C LEU A 112 20.84 18.37 -12.06
N GLY A 113 20.55 18.03 -10.79
CA GLY A 113 21.58 17.59 -9.84
C GLY A 113 22.01 16.12 -9.99
N LEU A 114 21.09 15.22 -10.36
CA LEU A 114 21.36 13.77 -10.37
C LEU A 114 22.20 13.30 -11.57
N ALA A 115 22.11 13.99 -12.71
CA ALA A 115 22.88 13.63 -13.90
C ALA A 115 24.39 13.85 -13.72
N LEU A 116 24.80 14.90 -12.99
CA LEU A 116 26.21 15.19 -12.71
C LEU A 116 26.83 14.16 -11.74
N ALA A 117 26.07 13.69 -10.75
CA ALA A 117 26.55 12.68 -9.80
C ALA A 117 26.78 11.31 -10.48
N ALA A 118 25.88 10.90 -11.38
CA ALA A 118 26.02 9.65 -12.13
C ALA A 118 27.23 9.67 -13.08
N ALA A 119 27.48 10.80 -13.76
CA ALA A 119 28.64 10.95 -14.66
C ALA A 119 29.98 10.89 -13.91
N LEU A 120 30.07 11.46 -12.71
CA LEU A 120 31.27 11.40 -11.87
C LEU A 120 31.56 9.97 -11.36
N LEU A 121 30.51 9.22 -11.00
CA LEU A 121 30.65 7.83 -10.56
C LEU A 121 31.10 6.91 -11.71
N LEU A 122 30.55 7.07 -12.92
CA LEU A 122 30.96 6.29 -14.10
C LEU A 122 32.43 6.56 -14.47
N ARG A 123 32.84 7.84 -14.45
CA ARG A 123 34.22 8.23 -14.76
C ARG A 123 35.22 7.69 -13.75
N ARG A 124 34.86 7.69 -12.46
CA ARG A 124 35.70 7.14 -11.38
C ARG A 124 35.83 5.62 -11.46
N TRP A 125 34.77 4.93 -11.89
CA TRP A 125 34.82 3.48 -12.11
C TRP A 125 35.74 3.10 -13.28
N LEU A 126 35.68 3.84 -14.40
CA LEU A 126 36.54 3.61 -15.57
C LEU A 126 38.03 3.83 -15.30
N ILE A 127 38.40 4.84 -14.50
CA ILE A 127 39.80 5.09 -14.13
C ILE A 127 40.36 3.96 -13.26
N ARG A 128 39.54 3.41 -12.35
CA ARG A 128 39.94 2.32 -11.46
C ARG A 128 40.11 0.99 -12.22
N ALA A 129 39.28 0.71 -13.22
CA ALA A 129 39.40 -0.49 -14.05
C ALA A 129 40.68 -0.52 -14.90
N ARG A 130 41.23 0.66 -15.24
CA ARG A 130 42.43 0.79 -16.08
C ARG A 130 43.76 0.76 -15.30
N SER A 131 43.72 0.81 -13.97
CA SER A 131 44.92 0.85 -13.11
C SER A 131 45.28 -0.52 -12.51
N GLY A 132 44.62 -1.59 -12.95
CA GLY A 132 44.83 -2.96 -12.46
C GLY A 132 45.21 -3.96 -13.55
N GLY A 133 45.76 -3.48 -14.68
CA GLY A 133 46.31 -4.29 -15.76
C GLY A 133 47.79 -4.01 -15.96
#